data_AF-A0A960R597-F1
#
_entry.id   AF-A0A960R597-F1
#
_cell.length_a   1.000
_cell.length_b   1.000
_cell.length_c   1.000
_cell.angle_alpha   90.00
_cell.angle_beta   90.00
_cell.angle_gamma   90.00
#
_symmetry.space_group_name_H-M   'P 1'
#
loop_
_entity.id
_entity.type
_entity.pdbx_description
1 polymer ?
#
loop_
_entity_poly.entity_id
_entity_poly.type
_entity_poly.pdbx_seq_one_letter_code
_entity_poly.pdbx_strand_id
1 'polypeptide(L)'
;KASIGSWLSYGLGSMNEELPSFVVLHANHSSPYANVQAISNRLWGSGYLPGRHAGVALRSLGDPVLFLKDTPGISRETRRSMLTGLNELNRKSFSAIQDPEIEVRMQQYEMAFRMQSSVPELTDLSGESEAIHQLYGDDSRKRGTFANSALMARRLLERGVRFVQIFHRGWDQHGNLPRDLASQCKDVDQGCYGLIQDLKQRGMLED
;
A
#
# COMPACT_ATOMS: atom_id res chain seq x y z
N LYS A 1 17.43 0.27 9.72
CA LYS A 1 17.60 -1.07 9.10
C LYS A 1 16.57 -1.21 7.98
N ALA A 2 16.85 -1.99 6.94
CA ALA A 2 15.88 -2.25 5.88
C ALA A 2 14.72 -3.10 6.43
N SER A 3 13.49 -2.80 6.00
CA SER A 3 12.32 -3.63 6.31
C SER A 3 12.33 -4.94 5.50
N ILE A 4 11.53 -5.93 5.91
CA ILE A 4 11.39 -7.19 5.17
C ILE A 4 10.83 -6.96 3.75
N GLY A 5 9.86 -6.05 3.61
CA GLY A 5 9.30 -5.69 2.30
C GLY A 5 10.35 -5.08 1.38
N SER A 6 11.27 -4.28 1.93
CA SER A 6 12.39 -3.71 1.19
C SER A 6 13.37 -4.77 0.71
N TRP A 7 13.65 -5.79 1.54
CA TRP A 7 14.49 -6.91 1.16
C TRP A 7 13.86 -7.78 0.07
N LEU A 8 12.57 -8.08 0.18
CA LEU A 8 11.85 -8.85 -0.84
C LEU A 8 11.76 -8.08 -2.16
N SER A 9 11.52 -6.76 -2.10
CA SER A 9 11.57 -5.89 -3.26
C SER A 9 12.96 -5.89 -3.92
N TYR A 10 14.03 -5.83 -3.13
CA TYR A 10 15.41 -5.86 -3.63
C TYR A 10 15.81 -7.21 -4.21
N GLY A 11 15.50 -8.31 -3.52
CA GLY A 11 15.96 -9.65 -3.88
C GLY A 11 15.11 -10.32 -4.97
N LEU A 12 13.80 -10.05 -5.00
CA LEU A 12 12.87 -10.71 -5.93
C LEU A 12 12.36 -9.78 -7.04
N GLY A 13 12.67 -8.49 -6.97
CA GLY A 13 12.22 -7.49 -7.93
C GLY A 13 10.69 -7.33 -8.00
N SER A 14 10.23 -6.63 -9.04
CA SER A 14 8.82 -6.41 -9.32
C SER A 14 8.25 -7.49 -10.24
N MET A 15 6.98 -7.86 -10.04
CA MET A 15 6.22 -8.69 -10.99
C MET A 15 5.28 -7.85 -11.85
N ASN A 16 5.33 -6.53 -11.71
CA ASN A 16 4.46 -5.59 -12.41
C ASN A 16 5.20 -4.27 -12.68
N GLU A 17 4.72 -3.49 -13.65
CA GLU A 17 5.33 -2.21 -14.02
C GLU A 17 4.57 -0.99 -13.47
N GLU A 18 3.29 -1.17 -13.14
CA GLU A 18 2.36 -0.07 -12.85
C GLU A 18 2.20 0.27 -11.37
N LEU A 19 2.64 -0.62 -10.47
CA LEU A 19 2.48 -0.52 -9.03
C LEU A 19 3.82 -0.72 -8.30
N PRO A 20 3.96 -0.18 -7.08
CA PRO A 20 5.12 -0.44 -6.24
C PRO A 20 5.23 -1.93 -5.91
N SER A 21 6.45 -2.48 -5.87
CA SER A 21 6.66 -3.87 -5.45
C SER A 21 6.39 -4.07 -3.96
N PHE A 22 6.47 -3.01 -3.14
CA PHE A 22 6.16 -3.02 -1.71
C PHE A 22 5.13 -1.94 -1.38
N VAL A 23 3.94 -2.36 -0.96
CA VAL A 23 2.84 -1.48 -0.56
C VAL A 23 2.53 -1.64 0.94
N VAL A 24 2.21 -0.52 1.58
CA VAL A 24 1.81 -0.44 2.97
C VAL A 24 0.37 0.08 3.08
N LEU A 25 -0.46 -0.61 3.84
CA LEU A 25 -1.85 -0.26 4.14
C LEU A 25 -2.01 -0.01 5.64
N HIS A 26 -2.87 0.94 6.00
CA HIS A 26 -3.16 1.25 7.40
C HIS A 26 -4.62 0.89 7.71
N ALA A 27 -4.82 -0.10 8.56
CA ALA A 27 -6.14 -0.45 9.07
C ALA A 27 -6.44 0.32 10.37
N ASN A 28 -7.66 0.80 10.48
CA ASN A 28 -8.21 1.30 11.73
C ASN A 28 -8.56 0.13 12.65
N HIS A 29 -8.46 0.37 13.96
CA HIS A 29 -8.98 -0.55 14.98
C HIS A 29 -10.36 -0.06 15.45
N SER A 30 -11.19 -0.98 15.93
CA SER A 30 -12.52 -0.64 16.44
C SER A 30 -12.53 -0.24 17.92
N SER A 31 -11.52 -0.62 18.72
CA SER A 31 -11.53 -0.29 20.15
C SER A 31 -11.29 1.21 20.39
N PRO A 32 -12.22 1.93 21.06
CA PRO A 32 -12.03 3.35 21.39
C PRO A 32 -11.02 3.57 22.52
N TYR A 33 -10.53 2.50 23.15
CA TYR A 33 -9.61 2.55 24.29
C TYR A 33 -8.23 2.01 23.95
N ALA A 34 -7.99 1.58 22.71
CA ALA A 34 -6.71 1.04 22.30
C ALA A 34 -5.62 2.10 22.42
N ASN A 35 -4.45 1.69 22.93
CA ASN A 35 -3.28 2.53 22.93
C ASN A 35 -2.73 2.64 21.50
N VAL A 36 -2.92 3.80 20.86
CA VAL A 36 -2.58 3.99 19.46
C VAL A 36 -1.17 4.53 19.32
N GLN A 37 -0.23 3.64 19.01
CA GLN A 37 1.14 4.03 18.71
C GLN A 37 1.23 4.80 17.38
N ALA A 38 2.14 5.77 17.34
CA ALA A 38 2.45 6.50 16.12
C ALA A 38 3.17 5.58 15.12
N ILE A 39 2.65 5.52 13.89
CA ILE A 39 3.29 4.81 12.79
C ILE A 39 4.21 5.78 12.06
N SER A 40 5.49 5.42 11.96
CA SER A 40 6.50 6.18 11.23
C SER A 40 6.88 5.47 9.94
N ASN A 41 7.17 6.23 8.89
CA ASN A 41 7.69 5.73 7.62
C ASN A 41 8.99 4.89 7.75
N ARG A 42 9.71 5.04 8.86
CA ARG A 42 10.87 4.22 9.20
C ARG A 42 10.55 2.72 9.26
N LEU A 43 9.29 2.35 9.53
CA LEU A 43 8.86 0.96 9.63
C LEU A 43 8.84 0.22 8.28
N TRP A 44 8.83 0.94 7.16
CA TRP A 44 8.91 0.38 5.80
C TRP A 44 10.05 1.03 4.97
N GLY A 45 11.07 1.55 5.64
CA GLY A 45 12.23 2.15 4.99
C GLY A 45 13.13 1.13 4.30
N SER A 46 13.89 1.58 3.28
CA SER A 46 14.91 0.76 2.60
C SER A 46 16.20 0.61 3.40
N GLY A 47 16.43 1.44 4.42
CA GLY A 47 17.66 1.40 5.20
C GLY A 47 18.88 1.73 4.34
N TYR A 48 19.81 0.80 4.20
CA TYR A 48 20.98 0.93 3.32
C TYR A 48 20.72 0.43 1.89
N LEU A 49 19.57 -0.19 1.62
CA LEU A 49 19.16 -0.53 0.26
C LEU A 49 18.75 0.75 -0.48
N PRO A 50 18.87 0.77 -1.83
CA PRO A 50 18.39 1.90 -2.62
C PRO A 50 16.95 2.29 -2.26
N GLY A 51 16.68 3.61 -2.16
CA GLY A 51 15.40 4.15 -1.69
C GLY A 51 14.18 3.70 -2.49
N ARG A 52 14.38 3.25 -3.73
CA ARG A 52 13.33 2.67 -4.59
C ARG A 52 12.67 1.41 -4.03
N HIS A 53 13.34 0.74 -3.08
CA HIS A 53 12.80 -0.45 -2.41
C HIS A 53 12.05 -0.13 -1.12
N ALA A 54 11.95 1.16 -0.73
CA ALA A 54 11.11 1.54 0.41
C ALA A 54 9.62 1.33 0.08
N GLY A 55 8.83 1.03 1.11
CA GLY A 55 7.39 0.83 0.97
C GLY A 55 6.66 2.10 0.58
N VAL A 56 5.63 1.95 -0.26
CA VAL A 56 4.72 3.04 -0.61
C VAL A 56 3.44 2.87 0.19
N ALA A 57 3.13 3.83 1.05
CA ALA A 57 1.91 3.81 1.85
C ALA A 57 0.72 4.29 1.02
N LEU A 58 -0.34 3.48 0.95
CA LEU A 58 -1.63 3.90 0.42
C LEU A 58 -2.54 4.34 1.56
N ARG A 59 -3.15 5.52 1.40
CA ARG A 59 -4.08 6.07 2.37
C ARG A 59 -5.39 5.31 2.33
N SER A 60 -5.88 4.99 3.51
CA SER A 60 -7.15 4.28 3.72
C SER A 60 -8.38 5.17 3.54
N LEU A 61 -8.19 6.49 3.57
CA LEU A 61 -9.23 7.51 3.39
C LEU A 61 -8.73 8.64 2.47
N GLY A 62 -9.63 9.16 1.65
CA GLY A 62 -9.32 10.19 0.66
C GLY A 62 -8.60 9.62 -0.57
N ASP A 63 -7.66 10.39 -1.12
CA ASP A 63 -6.84 9.95 -2.26
C ASP A 63 -5.78 8.93 -1.79
N PRO A 64 -5.75 7.71 -2.35
CA PRO A 64 -4.87 6.64 -1.91
C PRO A 64 -3.39 7.02 -1.97
N VAL A 65 -3.01 7.84 -2.94
CA VAL A 65 -1.69 8.47 -3.01
C VAL A 65 -1.92 9.99 -3.12
N LEU A 66 -1.17 10.76 -2.33
CA LEU A 66 -1.23 12.21 -2.40
C LEU A 66 -0.81 12.69 -3.81
N PHE A 67 -1.57 13.63 -4.38
CA PHE A 67 -1.35 14.20 -5.73
C PHE A 67 -1.56 13.23 -6.90
N LEU A 68 -2.26 12.11 -6.68
CA LEU A 68 -2.51 11.13 -7.73
C LEU A 68 -3.58 11.58 -8.74
N LYS A 69 -4.59 12.35 -8.30
CA LYS A 69 -5.62 12.85 -9.21
C LYS A 69 -5.07 13.97 -10.09
N ASP A 70 -5.43 13.90 -11.37
CA ASP A 70 -5.14 14.98 -12.30
C ASP A 70 -5.86 16.25 -11.84
N THR A 71 -5.10 17.34 -11.69
CA THR A 71 -5.68 18.67 -11.47
C THR A 71 -6.62 19.00 -12.63
N PRO A 72 -7.87 19.45 -12.36
CA PRO A 72 -8.81 19.83 -13.42
C PRO A 72 -8.15 20.79 -14.41
N GLY A 73 -8.26 20.49 -15.70
CA GLY A 73 -7.68 21.31 -16.78
C GLY A 73 -6.25 20.95 -17.22
N ILE A 74 -5.59 19.98 -16.58
CA ILE A 74 -4.27 19.48 -17.03
C ILE A 74 -4.44 18.11 -17.69
N SER A 75 -4.21 18.04 -19.00
CA SER A 75 -4.22 16.77 -19.74
C SER A 75 -3.08 15.84 -19.31
N ARG A 76 -3.29 14.53 -19.48
CA ARG A 76 -2.28 13.50 -19.21
C ARG A 76 -0.98 13.72 -20.00
N GLU A 77 -1.10 14.19 -21.24
CA GLU A 77 0.03 14.54 -22.12
C GLU A 77 0.86 15.70 -21.55
N THR A 78 0.19 16.77 -21.10
CA THR A 78 0.86 17.91 -20.46
C THR A 78 1.60 17.47 -19.21
N ARG A 79 0.99 16.63 -18.38
CA ARG A 79 1.63 16.08 -17.17
C ARG A 79 2.83 15.19 -17.52
N ARG A 80 2.75 14.36 -18.57
CA ARG A 80 3.88 13.57 -19.06
C ARG A 80 5.05 14.46 -19.52
N SER A 81 4.76 15.53 -20.24
CA SER A 81 5.78 16.50 -20.67
C SER A 81 6.43 17.22 -19.48
N MET A 82 5.65 17.62 -18.47
CA MET A 82 6.17 18.21 -17.23
C MET A 82 7.12 17.25 -16.49
N LEU A 83 6.71 15.98 -16.35
CA LEU A 83 7.54 14.95 -15.71
C LEU A 83 8.82 14.66 -16.51
N THR A 84 8.74 14.64 -17.83
CA THR A 84 9.91 14.47 -18.71
C THR A 84 10.92 15.60 -18.49
N GLY A 85 10.47 16.86 -18.52
CA GLY A 85 11.32 18.01 -18.24
C GLY A 85 11.92 18.01 -16.83
N LEU A 86 11.12 17.63 -15.81
CA LEU A 86 11.60 17.49 -14.43
C LEU A 86 12.68 16.40 -14.32
N ASN A 87 12.49 15.27 -15.00
CA ASN A 87 13.48 14.19 -15.03
C ASN A 87 14.77 14.59 -15.74
N GLU A 88 14.70 15.39 -16.81
CA GLU A 88 15.89 15.95 -17.46
C GLU A 88 16.67 16.88 -16.51
N LEU A 89 15.98 17.74 -15.76
CA LEU A 89 16.61 18.60 -14.75
C LEU A 89 17.24 17.78 -13.63
N ASN A 90 16.54 16.77 -13.11
CA ASN A 90 17.07 15.87 -12.09
C ASN A 90 18.30 15.09 -12.58
N ARG A 91 18.34 14.64 -13.83
CA ARG A 91 19.53 13.99 -14.42
C ARG A 91 20.73 14.92 -14.47
N LYS A 92 20.53 16.20 -14.82
CA LYS A 92 21.59 17.22 -14.78
C LYS A 92 22.10 17.42 -13.34
N SER A 93 21.18 17.56 -12.38
CA SER A 93 21.53 17.69 -10.96
C SER A 93 22.27 16.46 -10.42
N PHE A 94 21.83 15.26 -10.78
CA PHE A 94 22.51 14.02 -10.40
C PHE A 94 23.92 13.94 -10.98
N SER A 95 24.10 14.35 -12.24
CA SER A 95 25.43 14.36 -12.88
C SER A 95 26.41 15.30 -12.17
N ALA A 96 25.91 16.36 -11.54
CA ALA A 96 26.72 17.34 -10.81
C ALA A 96 26.97 16.94 -9.34
N ILE A 97 25.95 16.41 -8.65
CA ILE A 97 25.98 16.20 -7.20
C ILE A 97 26.25 14.73 -6.83
N GLN A 98 25.86 13.79 -7.70
CA GLN A 98 25.92 12.34 -7.51
C GLN A 98 25.19 11.83 -6.25
N ASP A 99 24.14 12.53 -5.83
CA ASP A 99 23.29 12.12 -4.71
C ASP A 99 22.25 11.06 -5.14
N PRO A 100 22.29 9.83 -4.59
CA PRO A 100 21.33 8.77 -4.90
C PRO A 100 19.86 9.15 -4.60
N GLU A 101 19.60 10.10 -3.70
CA GLU A 101 18.25 10.61 -3.41
C GLU A 101 17.58 11.20 -4.67
N ILE A 102 18.36 11.80 -5.58
CA ILE A 102 17.83 12.40 -6.81
C ILE A 102 17.27 11.30 -7.72
N GLU A 103 17.98 10.18 -7.85
CA GLU A 103 17.52 9.04 -8.65
C GLU A 103 16.26 8.41 -8.04
N VAL A 104 16.23 8.26 -6.72
CA VAL A 104 15.05 7.77 -5.99
C VAL A 104 13.84 8.66 -6.26
N ARG A 105 14.03 9.98 -6.22
CA ARG A 105 12.95 10.95 -6.46
C ARG A 105 12.42 10.88 -7.89
N MET A 106 13.30 10.75 -8.89
CA MET A 106 12.88 10.55 -10.28
C MET A 106 12.02 9.28 -10.45
N GLN A 107 12.44 8.18 -9.83
CA GLN A 107 11.70 6.91 -9.88
C GLN A 107 10.35 7.01 -9.17
N GLN A 108 10.27 7.72 -8.05
CA GLN A 108 9.02 7.99 -7.35
C GLN A 108 8.04 8.81 -8.20
N TYR A 109 8.51 9.80 -8.95
CA TYR A 109 7.65 10.58 -9.85
C TYR A 109 7.10 9.75 -11.01
N GLU A 110 7.93 8.90 -11.62
CA GLU A 110 7.48 7.98 -12.68
C GLU A 110 6.49 6.94 -12.15
N MET A 111 6.75 6.38 -10.95
CA MET A 111 5.81 5.46 -10.30
C MET A 111 4.47 6.14 -10.00
N ALA A 112 4.50 7.34 -9.43
CA ALA A 112 3.29 8.11 -9.15
C ALA A 112 2.46 8.36 -10.42
N PHE A 113 3.11 8.68 -11.54
CA PHE A 113 2.44 8.86 -12.83
C PHE A 113 1.77 7.57 -13.35
N ARG A 114 2.46 6.42 -13.27
CA ARG A 114 1.90 5.12 -13.66
C ARG A 114 0.69 4.73 -12.81
N MET A 115 0.84 4.91 -11.49
CA MET A 115 -0.22 4.66 -10.51
C MET A 115 -1.50 5.49 -10.77
N GLN A 116 -1.43 6.65 -11.42
CA GLN A 116 -2.63 7.47 -11.70
C GLN A 116 -3.68 6.72 -12.51
N SER A 117 -3.25 5.83 -13.41
CA SER A 117 -4.16 5.03 -14.22
C SER A 117 -4.64 3.75 -13.50
N SER A 118 -3.77 3.12 -12.72
CA SER A 118 -4.03 1.80 -12.13
C SER A 118 -4.74 1.85 -10.76
N VAL A 119 -4.52 2.90 -9.98
CA VAL A 119 -5.05 3.01 -8.60
C VAL A 119 -6.55 3.31 -8.52
N PRO A 120 -7.17 4.12 -9.39
CA PRO A 120 -8.63 4.32 -9.34
C PRO A 120 -9.39 2.98 -9.43
N GLU A 121 -9.05 2.16 -10.42
CA GLU A 121 -9.65 0.82 -10.57
C GLU A 121 -9.24 -0.11 -9.42
N LEU A 122 -8.00 -0.03 -8.91
CA LEU A 122 -7.53 -0.83 -7.78
C LEU A 122 -8.39 -0.63 -6.52
N THR A 123 -8.72 0.64 -6.26
CA THR A 123 -9.32 1.06 -5.00
C THR A 123 -10.84 1.13 -5.03
N ASP A 124 -11.43 0.88 -6.19
CA ASP A 124 -12.86 0.71 -6.37
C ASP A 124 -13.28 -0.74 -6.18
N LEU A 125 -13.76 -1.05 -4.97
CA LEU A 125 -14.24 -2.39 -4.60
C LEU A 125 -15.74 -2.56 -4.86
N SER A 126 -16.40 -1.61 -5.51
CA SER A 126 -17.85 -1.68 -5.77
C SER A 126 -18.23 -2.81 -6.73
N GLY A 127 -17.30 -3.27 -7.56
CA GLY A 127 -17.48 -4.40 -8.46
C GLY A 127 -17.28 -5.78 -7.84
N GLU A 128 -16.93 -5.87 -6.56
CA GLU A 128 -16.77 -7.15 -5.86
C GLU A 128 -18.13 -7.81 -5.61
N SER A 129 -18.19 -9.14 -5.79
CA SER A 129 -19.45 -9.86 -5.61
C SER A 129 -19.92 -9.88 -4.16
N GLU A 130 -21.22 -10.06 -3.95
CA GLU A 130 -21.78 -10.21 -2.59
C GLU A 130 -21.13 -11.38 -1.83
N ALA A 131 -20.81 -12.47 -2.52
CA ALA A 131 -20.12 -13.61 -1.92
C ALA A 131 -18.73 -13.25 -1.36
N ILE A 132 -17.99 -12.38 -2.05
CA ILE A 132 -16.69 -11.88 -1.56
C ILE A 132 -16.89 -10.97 -0.34
N HIS A 133 -17.90 -10.09 -0.36
CA HIS A 133 -18.20 -9.27 0.81
C HIS A 133 -18.64 -10.09 2.02
N GLN A 134 -19.43 -11.15 1.82
CA GLN A 134 -19.79 -12.08 2.89
C GLN A 134 -18.57 -12.84 3.42
N LEU A 135 -17.65 -13.24 2.55
CA LEU A 135 -16.42 -13.93 2.93
C LEU A 135 -15.53 -13.06 3.83
N TYR A 136 -15.32 -11.80 3.47
CA TYR A 136 -14.49 -10.85 4.25
C TYR A 136 -15.25 -10.15 5.38
N GLY A 137 -16.59 -10.22 5.39
CA GLY A 137 -17.48 -9.53 6.32
C GLY A 137 -17.89 -8.14 5.85
N ASP A 138 -18.96 -7.61 6.45
CA ASP A 138 -19.55 -6.30 6.09
C ASP A 138 -18.55 -5.13 6.19
N ASP A 139 -17.57 -5.26 7.09
CA ASP A 139 -16.52 -4.27 7.25
C ASP A 139 -15.62 -4.16 6.02
N SER A 140 -15.60 -5.14 5.12
CA SER A 140 -14.92 -5.05 3.81
C SER A 140 -15.45 -3.89 2.94
N ARG A 141 -16.71 -3.50 3.14
CA ARG A 141 -17.36 -2.37 2.45
C ARG A 141 -16.98 -1.01 3.05
N LYS A 142 -16.40 -0.99 4.25
CA LYS A 142 -16.06 0.23 4.97
C LYS A 142 -14.58 0.54 4.77
N ARG A 143 -14.29 1.61 4.02
CA ARG A 143 -12.91 2.03 3.76
C ARG A 143 -12.12 2.24 5.06
N GLY A 144 -10.93 1.65 5.10
CA GLY A 144 -9.99 1.77 6.23
C GLY A 144 -10.19 0.79 7.37
N THR A 145 -11.18 -0.11 7.31
CA THR A 145 -11.18 -1.29 8.21
C THR A 145 -10.07 -2.27 7.81
N PHE A 146 -9.78 -3.22 8.69
CA PHE A 146 -8.85 -4.30 8.38
C PHE A 146 -9.37 -5.20 7.25
N ALA A 147 -10.65 -5.60 7.29
CA ALA A 147 -11.27 -6.40 6.23
C ALA A 147 -11.20 -5.71 4.85
N ASN A 148 -11.42 -4.40 4.77
CA ASN A 148 -11.25 -3.63 3.55
C ASN A 148 -9.79 -3.61 3.07
N SER A 149 -8.84 -3.47 4.01
CA SER A 149 -7.41 -3.50 3.71
C SER A 149 -6.96 -4.89 3.24
N ALA A 150 -7.52 -5.97 3.80
CA ALA A 150 -7.24 -7.33 3.38
C ALA A 150 -7.77 -7.60 1.96
N LEU A 151 -8.97 -7.13 1.64
CA LEU A 151 -9.53 -7.20 0.29
C LEU A 151 -8.71 -6.38 -0.73
N MET A 152 -8.24 -5.20 -0.33
CA MET A 152 -7.30 -4.39 -1.12
C MET A 152 -5.97 -5.12 -1.33
N ALA A 153 -5.45 -5.77 -0.29
CA ALA A 153 -4.20 -6.55 -0.38
C ALA A 153 -4.33 -7.68 -1.39
N ARG A 154 -5.47 -8.39 -1.43
CA ARG A 154 -5.73 -9.38 -2.48
C ARG A 154 -5.62 -8.78 -3.87
N ARG A 155 -6.27 -7.63 -4.15
CA ARG A 155 -6.17 -6.96 -5.46
C ARG A 155 -4.76 -6.51 -5.82
N LEU A 156 -4.01 -6.02 -4.83
CA LEU A 156 -2.60 -5.65 -5.01
C LEU A 156 -1.77 -6.88 -5.42
N LEU A 157 -1.94 -8.00 -4.72
CA LEU A 157 -1.24 -9.25 -5.00
C LEU A 157 -1.58 -9.79 -6.40
N GLU A 158 -2.86 -9.75 -6.80
CA GLU A 158 -3.28 -10.16 -8.15
C GLU A 158 -2.64 -9.33 -9.27
N ARG A 159 -2.35 -8.06 -8.98
CA ARG A 159 -1.65 -7.16 -9.91
C ARG A 159 -0.14 -7.21 -9.76
N GLY A 160 0.40 -8.25 -9.12
CA GLY A 160 1.82 -8.53 -9.04
C GLY A 160 2.58 -7.65 -8.05
N VAL A 161 1.91 -7.04 -7.06
CA VAL A 161 2.62 -6.40 -5.95
C VAL A 161 3.28 -7.49 -5.11
N ARG A 162 4.62 -7.44 -5.01
CA ARG A 162 5.42 -8.51 -4.39
C ARG A 162 5.17 -8.64 -2.89
N PHE A 163 4.98 -7.52 -2.19
CA PHE A 163 4.79 -7.52 -0.75
C PHE A 163 3.77 -6.46 -0.33
N VAL A 164 2.76 -6.89 0.41
CA VAL A 164 1.74 -6.01 1.00
C VAL A 164 1.80 -6.13 2.51
N GLN A 165 2.00 -5.02 3.20
CA GLN A 165 1.99 -4.95 4.66
C GLN A 165 0.76 -4.19 5.14
N ILE A 166 -0.03 -4.80 6.02
CA ILE A 166 -1.16 -4.14 6.68
C ILE A 166 -0.78 -3.82 8.13
N PHE A 167 -0.75 -2.54 8.48
CA PHE A 167 -0.62 -2.12 9.86
C PHE A 167 -2.00 -2.05 10.53
N HIS A 168 -2.22 -2.89 11.53
CA HIS A 168 -3.32 -2.78 12.48
C HIS A 168 -2.74 -2.38 13.85
N ARG A 169 -3.34 -1.36 14.48
CA ARG A 169 -2.80 -0.74 15.70
C ARG A 169 -3.57 -1.19 16.93
N GLY A 170 -2.96 -0.97 18.09
CA GLY A 170 -3.59 -1.21 19.39
C GLY A 170 -3.17 -2.52 20.06
N TRP A 171 -2.33 -3.33 19.42
CA TRP A 171 -1.90 -4.64 19.93
C TRP A 171 -1.16 -4.56 21.27
N ASP A 172 -0.48 -3.44 21.53
CA ASP A 172 0.32 -3.21 22.75
C ASP A 172 -0.58 -2.78 23.92
N GLN A 173 -1.25 -3.77 24.52
CA GLN A 173 -2.21 -3.59 25.60
C GLN A 173 -1.60 -3.96 26.96
N HIS A 174 -1.76 -3.06 27.93
CA HIS A 174 -1.33 -3.28 29.32
C HIS A 174 -2.48 -3.26 30.34
N GLY A 175 -3.73 -3.06 29.89
CA GLY A 175 -4.90 -2.98 30.76
C GLY A 175 -6.19 -3.36 30.03
N ASN A 176 -7.21 -3.82 30.77
CA ASN A 176 -8.52 -4.26 30.25
C ASN A 176 -8.45 -5.21 29.02
N LEU A 177 -7.46 -6.12 29.03
CA LEU A 177 -7.18 -7.04 27.93
C LEU A 177 -8.43 -7.78 27.40
N PRO A 178 -9.34 -8.34 28.24
CA PRO A 178 -10.48 -9.08 27.72
C PRO A 178 -11.38 -8.26 26.78
N ARG A 179 -11.55 -6.96 27.05
CA ARG A 179 -12.38 -6.08 26.21
C ARG A 179 -11.65 -5.68 24.94
N ASP A 180 -10.42 -5.17 25.09
CA ASP A 180 -9.69 -4.56 23.98
C ASP A 180 -9.13 -5.61 23.02
N LEU A 181 -8.72 -6.77 23.53
CA LEU A 181 -8.31 -7.93 22.72
C LEU A 181 -9.50 -8.50 21.93
N ALA A 182 -10.68 -8.64 22.55
CA ALA A 182 -11.85 -9.15 21.84
C ALA A 182 -12.24 -8.26 20.64
N SER A 183 -12.17 -6.94 20.80
CA SER A 183 -12.39 -5.98 19.72
C SER A 183 -11.34 -6.10 18.61
N GLN A 184 -10.05 -6.21 18.95
CA GLN A 184 -8.99 -6.32 17.95
C GLN A 184 -8.97 -7.66 17.22
N CYS A 185 -9.23 -8.76 17.94
CA CYS A 185 -9.42 -10.06 17.31
C CYS A 185 -10.59 -10.00 16.33
N LYS A 186 -11.71 -9.37 16.70
CA LYS A 186 -12.86 -9.21 15.79
C LYS A 186 -12.51 -8.40 14.53
N ASP A 187 -11.69 -7.37 14.64
CA ASP A 187 -11.27 -6.56 13.48
C ASP A 187 -10.55 -7.41 12.41
N VAL A 188 -9.68 -8.34 12.86
CA VAL A 188 -8.77 -9.05 11.97
C VAL A 188 -9.26 -10.44 11.55
N ASP A 189 -10.05 -11.11 12.38
CA ASP A 189 -10.38 -12.54 12.25
C ASP A 189 -10.99 -12.88 10.89
N GLN A 190 -12.15 -12.31 10.58
CA GLN A 190 -12.85 -12.59 9.32
C GLN A 190 -12.08 -12.06 8.10
N GLY A 191 -11.40 -10.92 8.21
CA GLY A 191 -10.60 -10.36 7.11
C GLY A 191 -9.40 -11.23 6.75
N CYS A 192 -8.70 -11.77 7.75
CA CYS A 192 -7.61 -12.73 7.56
C CYS A 192 -8.12 -14.04 6.96
N TYR A 193 -9.21 -14.60 7.50
CA TYR A 193 -9.84 -15.80 6.97
C TYR A 193 -10.22 -15.60 5.50
N GLY A 194 -10.92 -14.51 5.20
CA GLY A 194 -11.36 -14.19 3.84
C GLY A 194 -10.19 -14.05 2.87
N LEU A 195 -9.11 -13.37 3.27
CA LEU A 195 -7.90 -13.24 2.45
C LEU A 195 -7.27 -14.60 2.13
N ILE A 196 -7.07 -15.45 3.14
CA ILE A 196 -6.45 -16.77 2.92
C ILE A 196 -7.31 -17.63 2.00
N GLN A 197 -8.64 -17.64 2.20
CA GLN A 197 -9.55 -18.42 1.34
C GLN A 197 -9.60 -17.87 -0.08
N ASP A 198 -9.66 -16.55 -0.27
CA ASP A 198 -9.71 -15.91 -1.59
C ASP A 198 -8.42 -16.16 -2.37
N LEU A 199 -7.24 -16.03 -1.72
CA LEU A 199 -5.96 -16.37 -2.33
C LEU A 199 -5.88 -17.84 -2.72
N LYS A 200 -6.38 -18.76 -1.87
CA LYS A 200 -6.44 -20.19 -2.17
C LYS A 200 -7.32 -20.48 -3.38
N GLN A 201 -8.51 -19.88 -3.45
CA GLN A 201 -9.45 -20.07 -4.57
C GLN A 201 -8.87 -19.59 -5.91
N ARG A 202 -7.91 -18.65 -5.87
CA ARG A 202 -7.23 -18.10 -7.03
C ARG A 202 -5.92 -18.82 -7.37
N GLY A 203 -5.55 -19.88 -6.65
CA GLY A 203 -4.30 -20.60 -6.85
C GLY A 203 -3.05 -19.84 -6.41
N MET A 204 -3.19 -18.72 -5.68
CA MET A 204 -2.07 -17.84 -5.31
C MET A 204 -1.29 -18.33 -4.07
N LEU A 205 -1.57 -19.55 -3.60
CA LEU A 205 -0.86 -20.20 -2.49
C LEU A 205 -0.14 -21.49 -2.94
N GLU A 206 -0.05 -21.72 -4.24
CA GLU A 206 0.53 -22.94 -4.83
C GLU A 206 2.04 -22.81 -5.15
N ASP A 207 2.57 -21.60 -5.02
CA ASP A 207 3.94 -21.18 -5.31
C ASP A 207 5.01 -21.77 -4.37
#